data_AF-A0A1H7WN28-F1
#
_entry.id   AF-A0A1H7WN28-F1
#
_cell.length_a   1.000
_cell.length_b   1.000
_cell.length_c   1.000
_cell.angle_alpha   90.00
_cell.angle_beta   90.00
_cell.angle_gamma   90.00
#
_symmetry.space_group_name_H-M   'P 1'
#
loop_
_entity.id
_entity.type
_entity.pdbx_description
1 polymer ?
#
loop_
_entity_poly.entity_id
_entity_poly.type
_entity_poly.pdbx_seq_one_letter_code
_entity_poly.pdbx_strand_id
1 'polypeptide(L)'
;MTFLTRSLVAVAALGLAIGAASYAPPAPAREYVSVTVGSRPPPPRFERVPPARAGYVWAPGYWNWAGGRYVWVGGHWYGARPGYVYRPPVWRPYGRGWRIERETWHRDPRWHR
;
A
#
# COMPACT_ATOMS: atom_id res chain seq x y z
N MET A 1 -23.56 -9.01 51.51
CA MET A 1 -23.69 -9.80 50.27
C MET A 1 -23.84 -8.83 49.09
N THR A 2 -22.75 -8.22 48.63
CA THR A 2 -22.00 -8.58 47.40
C THR A 2 -22.72 -8.37 46.06
N PHE A 3 -23.51 -7.29 45.91
CA PHE A 3 -24.10 -6.95 44.59
C PHE A 3 -23.75 -5.57 44.02
N LEU A 4 -23.24 -4.61 44.80
CA LEU A 4 -22.97 -3.26 44.29
C LEU A 4 -21.58 -3.04 43.67
N THR A 5 -20.60 -3.89 43.98
CA THR A 5 -19.20 -3.71 43.55
C THR A 5 -18.85 -4.34 42.20
N ARG A 6 -19.77 -5.08 41.57
CA ARG A 6 -19.52 -5.72 40.27
C ARG A 6 -19.80 -4.83 39.06
N SER A 7 -20.59 -3.77 39.21
CA SER A 7 -21.06 -2.97 38.07
C SER A 7 -20.06 -1.92 37.58
N LEU A 8 -19.12 -1.49 38.43
CA LEU A 8 -18.13 -0.46 38.07
C LEU A 8 -16.89 -1.01 37.34
N VAL A 9 -16.62 -2.32 37.41
CA VAL A 9 -15.50 -2.94 36.69
C VAL A 9 -15.84 -3.17 35.21
N ALA A 10 -17.12 -3.37 34.89
CA ALA A 10 -17.56 -3.66 33.52
C ALA A 10 -17.47 -2.46 32.57
N VAL A 11 -17.64 -1.22 33.07
CA VAL A 11 -17.60 -0.02 32.22
C VAL A 11 -16.17 0.40 31.89
N ALA A 12 -15.21 0.20 32.80
CA ALA A 12 -13.80 0.50 32.56
C ALA A 12 -13.15 -0.48 31.55
N ALA A 13 -13.57 -1.75 31.56
CA ALA A 13 -13.05 -2.76 30.63
C ALA A 13 -13.56 -2.58 29.19
N LEU A 14 -14.71 -1.94 28.98
CA LEU A 14 -15.25 -1.69 27.64
C LEU A 14 -14.59 -0.49 26.93
N GLY A 15 -14.07 0.49 27.67
CA GLY A 15 -13.41 1.66 27.10
C GLY A 15 -12.04 1.36 26.47
N LEU A 16 -11.33 0.37 26.99
CA LEU A 16 -9.99 -0.03 26.50
C LEU A 16 -10.03 -0.94 25.27
N ALA A 17 -11.16 -1.63 25.00
CA ALA A 17 -11.27 -2.53 23.86
C ALA A 17 -11.57 -1.80 22.53
N ILE A 18 -12.14 -0.59 22.58
CA ILE A 18 -12.56 0.15 21.37
C ILE A 18 -11.39 0.94 20.74
N GLY A 19 -10.39 1.33 21.54
CA GLY A 19 -9.25 2.11 21.05
C GLY A 19 -8.25 1.31 20.20
N ALA A 20 -8.12 0.01 20.43
CA ALA A 20 -7.10 -0.83 19.78
C ALA A 20 -7.47 -1.26 18.34
N ALA A 21 -8.75 -1.21 17.95
CA ALA A 21 -9.20 -1.71 16.65
C ALA A 21 -8.99 -0.72 15.49
N SER A 22 -8.63 0.52 15.77
CA SER A 22 -8.64 1.61 14.78
C SER A 22 -7.26 2.13 14.37
N TYR A 23 -6.16 1.54 14.88
CA TYR A 23 -4.82 1.96 14.49
C TYR A 23 -4.50 1.48 13.08
N ALA A 24 -4.93 2.25 12.08
CA ALA A 24 -4.34 2.22 10.75
C ALA A 24 -3.06 3.08 10.82
N PRO A 25 -1.86 2.51 10.65
CA PRO A 25 -0.66 3.33 10.58
C PRO A 25 -0.83 4.36 9.45
N PRO A 26 -0.38 5.61 9.64
CA PRO A 26 -0.44 6.61 8.59
C PRO A 26 0.24 6.05 7.34
N ALA A 27 -0.49 6.02 6.22
CA ALA A 27 0.09 5.68 4.95
C ALA A 27 1.15 6.75 4.63
N PRO A 28 2.43 6.39 4.45
CA PRO A 28 3.43 7.37 4.10
C PRO A 28 3.01 8.04 2.79
N ALA A 29 2.90 9.37 2.78
CA ALA A 29 2.81 10.13 1.54
C ALA A 29 4.16 9.97 0.82
N ARG A 30 4.22 8.99 -0.09
CA ARG A 30 5.44 8.69 -0.84
C ARG A 30 5.62 9.76 -1.91
N GLU A 31 6.61 10.63 -1.73
CA GLU A 31 7.03 11.58 -2.76
C GLU A 31 7.90 10.85 -3.80
N TYR A 32 7.31 10.49 -4.93
CA TYR A 32 7.99 9.70 -5.97
C TYR A 32 8.72 10.58 -6.97
N VAL A 33 9.90 11.13 -6.69
CA VAL A 33 10.62 11.86 -7.74
C VAL A 33 10.87 10.91 -8.93
N SER A 34 10.54 11.32 -10.16
CA SER A 34 10.87 10.52 -11.35
C SER A 34 12.39 10.58 -11.54
N VAL A 35 13.09 9.54 -11.11
CA VAL A 35 14.56 9.53 -11.14
C VAL A 35 15.07 8.75 -12.34
N THR A 36 15.98 9.36 -13.10
CA THR A 36 16.80 8.67 -14.10
C THR A 36 18.06 8.14 -13.41
N VAL A 37 18.25 6.82 -13.42
CA VAL A 37 19.36 6.10 -12.77
C VAL A 37 20.20 5.43 -13.85
N GLY A 38 21.54 5.53 -13.77
CA GLY A 38 22.42 4.92 -14.77
C GLY A 38 22.49 3.39 -14.72
N SER A 39 22.36 2.80 -13.53
CA SER A 39 22.36 1.35 -13.32
C SER A 39 20.99 0.73 -13.64
N ARG A 40 21.00 -0.56 -14.03
CA ARG A 40 19.77 -1.35 -14.20
C ARG A 40 19.14 -1.65 -12.83
N PRO A 41 17.80 -1.60 -12.68
CA PRO A 41 17.12 -2.03 -11.47
C PRO A 41 17.37 -3.52 -11.18
N PRO A 42 17.41 -3.93 -9.91
CA PRO A 42 17.48 -5.33 -9.55
C PRO A 42 16.25 -6.08 -10.07
N PRO A 43 16.33 -7.42 -10.22
CA PRO A 43 15.17 -8.24 -10.55
C PRO A 43 14.00 -8.00 -9.58
N PRO A 44 12.73 -8.02 -10.06
CA PRO A 44 11.58 -7.98 -9.17
C PRO A 44 11.67 -9.08 -8.12
N ARG A 45 11.39 -8.74 -6.85
CA ARG A 45 11.32 -9.74 -5.79
C ARG A 45 9.98 -10.47 -5.87
N PHE A 46 10.02 -11.78 -5.62
CA PHE A 46 8.79 -12.53 -5.42
C PHE A 46 8.15 -12.11 -4.10
N GLU A 47 6.86 -11.78 -4.14
CA GLU A 47 6.08 -11.42 -2.97
C GLU A 47 4.85 -12.32 -2.94
N ARG A 48 4.58 -12.92 -1.77
CA ARG A 48 3.36 -13.71 -1.58
C ARG A 48 2.17 -12.75 -1.59
N VAL A 49 1.35 -12.82 -2.64
CA VAL A 49 0.12 -12.02 -2.73
C VAL A 49 -0.81 -12.42 -1.58
N PRO A 50 -1.25 -11.47 -0.73
CA PRO A 50 -2.18 -11.78 0.34
C PRO A 50 -3.57 -12.20 -0.21
N PRO A 51 -4.44 -12.81 0.63
CA PRO A 51 -5.79 -13.14 0.23
C PRO A 51 -6.54 -11.92 -0.31
N ALA A 52 -7.34 -12.12 -1.36
CA ALA A 52 -8.10 -11.05 -1.99
C ALA A 52 -9.04 -10.36 -0.99
N ARG A 53 -9.11 -9.02 -1.05
CA ARG A 53 -9.98 -8.20 -0.21
C ARG A 53 -11.02 -7.50 -1.08
N ALA A 54 -12.30 -7.73 -0.79
CA ALA A 54 -13.41 -7.11 -1.53
C ALA A 54 -13.31 -5.58 -1.48
N GLY A 55 -13.40 -4.93 -2.65
CA GLY A 55 -13.27 -3.48 -2.78
C GLY A 55 -11.83 -2.95 -2.72
N TYR A 56 -10.80 -3.81 -2.80
CA TYR A 56 -9.41 -3.40 -2.82
C TYR A 56 -8.63 -4.04 -3.97
N VAL A 57 -7.54 -3.40 -4.37
CA VAL A 57 -6.59 -3.88 -5.37
C VAL A 57 -5.21 -4.02 -4.72
N TRP A 58 -4.57 -5.16 -4.94
CA TRP A 58 -3.20 -5.39 -4.48
C TRP A 58 -2.23 -4.67 -5.41
N ALA A 59 -1.48 -3.72 -4.85
CA ALA A 59 -0.31 -3.16 -5.51
C ALA A 59 0.91 -4.00 -5.14
N PRO A 60 1.54 -4.71 -6.09
CA PRO A 60 2.75 -5.47 -5.79
C PRO A 60 3.89 -4.54 -5.41
N GLY A 61 4.82 -5.06 -4.59
CA GLY A 61 6.04 -4.35 -4.25
C GLY A 61 6.90 -4.03 -5.48
N TYR A 62 7.74 -3.02 -5.33
CA TYR A 62 8.60 -2.51 -6.40
C TYR A 62 9.91 -1.96 -5.84
N TRP A 63 10.90 -1.81 -6.72
CA TRP A 63 12.15 -1.13 -6.38
C TRP A 63 11.97 0.37 -6.52
N ASN A 64 12.11 1.10 -5.42
CA ASN A 64 12.23 2.55 -5.43
C ASN A 64 13.70 2.99 -5.51
N TRP A 65 13.96 4.20 -5.96
CA TRP A 65 15.28 4.83 -5.87
C TRP A 65 15.26 5.91 -4.80
N ALA A 66 16.01 5.68 -3.72
CA ALA A 66 16.08 6.60 -2.59
C ALA A 66 17.48 6.60 -1.98
N GLY A 67 18.03 7.78 -1.70
CA GLY A 67 19.36 7.92 -1.08
C GLY A 67 20.49 7.26 -1.91
N GLY A 68 20.41 7.35 -3.24
CA GLY A 68 21.44 6.82 -4.14
C GLY A 68 21.47 5.29 -4.30
N ARG A 69 20.42 4.58 -3.85
CA ARG A 69 20.32 3.13 -3.97
C ARG A 69 18.91 2.65 -4.27
N TYR A 70 18.80 1.41 -4.74
CA TYR A 70 17.52 0.71 -4.83
C TYR A 70 17.05 0.27 -3.44
N VAL A 71 15.82 0.64 -3.10
CA VAL A 71 15.15 0.26 -1.86
C VAL A 71 13.88 -0.50 -2.21
N TRP A 72 13.71 -1.70 -1.66
CA TRP A 72 12.50 -2.48 -1.88
C TRP A 72 11.35 -1.84 -1.10
N VAL A 73 10.26 -1.60 -1.80
CA VAL A 73 9.01 -1.14 -1.20
C VAL A 73 8.03 -2.31 -1.28
N GLY A 74 7.61 -2.82 -0.12
CA GLY A 74 6.64 -3.91 -0.04
C GLY A 74 5.28 -3.52 -0.63
N GLY A 75 4.55 -4.53 -1.09
CA GLY A 75 3.22 -4.34 -1.64
C GLY A 75 2.21 -3.87 -0.60
N HIS A 76 1.12 -3.29 -1.07
CA HIS A 76 0.09 -2.72 -0.22
C HIS A 76 -1.27 -2.74 -0.91
N TRP A 77 -2.33 -2.58 -0.11
CA TRP A 77 -3.69 -2.50 -0.61
C TRP A 77 -4.07 -1.07 -0.95
N TYR A 78 -4.62 -0.86 -2.14
CA TYR A 78 -5.38 0.35 -2.47
C TYR A 78 -6.87 0.06 -2.44
N GLY A 79 -7.69 1.05 -2.06
CA GLY A 79 -9.12 1.01 -2.34
C GLY A 79 -9.35 0.90 -3.85
N ALA A 80 -10.20 -0.04 -4.27
CA ALA A 80 -10.55 -0.21 -5.66
C ALA A 80 -11.25 1.04 -6.19
N ARG A 81 -10.93 1.43 -7.42
CA ARG A 81 -11.54 2.55 -8.11
C ARG A 81 -12.46 1.99 -9.20
N PRO A 82 -13.80 2.04 -9.04
CA PRO A 82 -14.72 1.53 -10.04
C PRO A 82 -14.44 2.13 -11.42
N GLY A 83 -14.29 1.27 -12.43
CA GLY A 83 -13.95 1.70 -13.79
C GLY A 83 -12.50 2.09 -14.01
N TYR A 84 -11.58 1.76 -13.10
CA TYR A 84 -10.14 1.95 -13.28
C TYR A 84 -9.34 0.69 -12.98
N VAL A 85 -8.24 0.52 -13.71
CA VAL A 85 -7.24 -0.53 -13.53
C VAL A 85 -5.96 0.09 -12.98
N TYR A 86 -5.45 -0.49 -11.88
CA TYR A 86 -4.16 -0.13 -11.31
C TYR A 86 -3.01 -0.62 -12.18
N ARG A 87 -2.00 0.23 -12.39
CA ARG A 87 -0.70 -0.14 -12.97
C ARG A 87 0.40 0.13 -11.94
N PRO A 88 1.21 -0.89 -11.60
CA PRO A 88 2.32 -0.71 -10.67
C PRO A 88 3.42 0.17 -11.26
N PRO A 89 4.29 0.76 -10.42
CA PRO A 89 5.49 1.43 -10.89
C PRO A 89 6.37 0.49 -11.71
N VAL A 90 6.94 0.98 -12.80
CA VAL A 90 7.77 0.19 -13.69
C VAL A 90 9.03 0.95 -14.08
N TRP A 91 10.17 0.27 -14.04
CA TRP A 91 11.41 0.80 -14.58
C TRP A 91 11.48 0.57 -16.08
N ARG A 92 11.68 1.64 -16.84
CA ARG A 92 11.85 1.60 -18.30
C ARG A 92 13.23 2.12 -18.69
N PRO A 93 13.85 1.60 -19.77
CA PRO A 93 15.02 2.23 -20.36
C PRO A 93 14.71 3.67 -20.74
N TYR A 94 15.60 4.59 -20.40
CA TYR A 94 15.47 6.01 -20.73
C TYR A 94 16.86 6.60 -21.01
N GLY A 95 17.15 6.88 -22.28
CA GLY A 95 18.47 7.31 -22.73
C GLY A 95 19.53 6.26 -22.40
N ARG A 96 20.57 6.66 -21.67
CA ARG A 96 21.65 5.75 -21.18
C ARG A 96 21.36 5.13 -19.81
N GLY A 97 20.17 5.35 -19.26
CA GLY A 97 19.80 4.88 -17.94
C GLY A 97 18.41 4.27 -17.91
N TRP A 98 17.83 4.27 -16.73
CA TRP A 98 16.54 3.72 -16.41
C TRP A 98 15.73 4.77 -15.66
N ARG A 99 14.46 4.92 -16.02
CA ARG A 99 13.54 5.82 -15.32
C ARG A 99 12.41 5.01 -14.74
N ILE A 100 12.03 5.34 -13.50
CA ILE A 100 10.82 4.80 -12.90
C ILE A 100 9.60 5.60 -13.40
N GLU A 101 8.69 4.89 -14.06
CA GLU A 101 7.32 5.36 -14.29
C GLU A 101 6.52 5.12 -13.01
N ARG A 102 5.85 6.15 -12.53
CA ARG A 102 5.03 6.09 -11.32
C ARG A 102 3.84 5.16 -11.52
N GLU A 103 3.27 4.71 -10.40
CA GLU A 103 1.97 4.05 -10.41
C GLU A 103 0.91 4.95 -11.06
N THR A 104 -0.03 4.32 -11.74
CA THR A 104 -1.10 5.05 -12.41
C THR A 104 -2.39 4.24 -12.41
N TRP A 105 -3.51 4.94 -12.55
CA TRP A 105 -4.84 4.37 -12.67
C TRP A 105 -5.36 4.70 -14.05
N HIS A 106 -5.54 3.68 -14.88
CA HIS A 106 -6.13 3.84 -16.21
C HIS A 106 -7.61 3.56 -16.16
N ARG A 107 -8.42 4.38 -16.82
CA ARG A 107 -9.84 4.07 -17.02
C ARG A 107 -9.95 2.75 -17.78
N ASP A 108 -10.78 1.83 -17.28
CA ASP A 108 -11.09 0.58 -17.96
C ASP A 108 -12.07 0.87 -19.11
N PRO A 109 -11.68 0.67 -20.38
CA PRO A 109 -12.58 0.88 -21.51
C PRO A 109 -13.74 -0.12 -21.55
N ARG A 110 -13.61 -1.27 -20.89
CA ARG A 110 -14.66 -2.30 -20.79
C ARG A 110 -15.62 -2.05 -19.64
N TRP A 111 -15.45 -0.96 -18.91
CA TRP A 111 -16.35 -0.62 -17.83
C TRP A 111 -17.58 0.10 -18.35
N HIS A 112 -18.73 -0.52 -18.14
CA HIS A 112 -20.07 -0.03 -18.43
C HIS A 112 -20.85 -0.22 -17.11
N ARG A 113 -21.49 0.84 -16.61
CA ARG A 113 -22.18 0.81 -15.31
C ARG A 113 -23.68 0.71 -15.49
#